data_AF-A0A843FIZ1-F1
#
_entry.id   AF-A0A843FIZ1-F1
#
_cell.length_a   1.000
_cell.length_b   1.000
_cell.length_c   1.000
_cell.angle_alpha   90.00
_cell.angle_beta   90.00
_cell.angle_gamma   90.00
#
_symmetry.space_group_name_H-M   'P 1'
#
loop_
_entity.id
_entity.type
_entity.pdbx_description
1 polymer ?
#
loop_
_entity_poly.entity_id
_entity_poly.type
_entity_poly.pdbx_seq_one_letter_code
_entity_poly.pdbx_strand_id
1 'polypeptide(L)'
;MESVITNEKDERFIELTRELDNEYFFKLGDVVERYLDYNALTDPHIVILALNWGKPIACASFRLIDKDTIEIRRVYVKKRY
;
A
#
# COMPACT_ATOMS: atom_id res chain seq x y z
N MET A 1 -19.36 1.97 -1.82
CA MET A 1 -17.92 1.60 -1.79
C MET A 1 -17.60 1.00 -3.13
N GLU A 2 -16.48 1.40 -3.74
CA GLU A 2 -16.06 0.95 -5.06
C GLU A 2 -14.59 0.51 -5.00
N SER A 3 -14.21 -0.44 -5.86
CA SER A 3 -12.83 -0.89 -5.99
C SER A 3 -12.27 -0.49 -7.35
N VAL A 4 -11.04 0.03 -7.36
CA VAL A 4 -10.31 0.39 -8.58
C VAL A 4 -9.04 -0.45 -8.67
N ILE A 5 -8.80 -1.05 -9.83
CA ILE A 5 -7.53 -1.72 -10.15
C ILE A 5 -6.65 -0.73 -10.90
N THR A 6 -5.41 -0.59 -10.45
CA THR A 6 -4.40 0.35 -10.96
C THR A 6 -3.00 -0.25 -10.75
N ASN A 7 -1.96 0.58 -10.72
CA ASN A 7 -0.57 0.17 -10.51
C ASN A 7 0.13 1.02 -9.43
N GLU A 8 1.40 0.72 -9.17
CA GLU A 8 2.21 1.35 -8.11
C GLU A 8 2.45 2.86 -8.28
N LYS A 9 2.15 3.42 -9.46
CA LYS A 9 2.34 4.85 -9.75
C LYS A 9 1.10 5.70 -9.49
N ASP A 10 -0.02 5.10 -9.08
CA ASP A 10 -1.25 5.82 -8.77
C ASP A 10 -1.04 6.74 -7.56
N GLU A 11 -1.28 8.05 -7.71
CA GLU A 11 -1.04 9.03 -6.65
C GLU A 11 -1.86 8.74 -5.39
N ARG A 12 -3.06 8.17 -5.53
CA ARG A 12 -3.93 7.80 -4.41
C ARG A 12 -3.34 6.63 -3.61
N PHE A 13 -2.68 5.71 -4.31
CA PHE A 13 -1.95 4.62 -3.67
C PHE A 13 -0.73 5.15 -2.93
N ILE A 14 0.06 6.00 -3.59
CA ILE A 14 1.24 6.63 -3.00
C ILE A 14 0.85 7.40 -1.72
N GLU A 15 -0.24 8.16 -1.73
CA GLU A 15 -0.76 8.86 -0.54
C GLU A 15 -1.07 7.90 0.62
N LEU A 16 -1.83 6.83 0.35
CA LEU A 16 -2.16 5.82 1.35
C LEU A 16 -0.93 5.10 1.91
N THR A 17 0.09 4.81 1.08
CA THR A 17 1.33 4.19 1.56
C THR A 17 2.16 5.13 2.43
N ARG A 18 2.15 6.44 2.16
CA ARG A 18 2.77 7.44 3.06
C ARG A 18 2.05 7.51 4.40
N GLU A 19 0.73 7.43 4.43
CA GLU A 19 -0.03 7.34 5.68
C GLU A 19 0.34 6.08 6.47
N LEU A 20 0.48 4.93 5.80
CA LEU A 20 0.97 3.68 6.40
C LEU A 20 2.39 3.84 6.99
N ASP A 21 3.32 4.44 6.25
CA ASP A 21 4.70 4.65 6.71
C ASP A 21 4.76 5.57 7.94
N ASN A 22 3.96 6.64 7.94
CA ASN A 22 3.83 7.53 9.10
C ASN A 22 3.26 6.79 10.33
N GLU A 23 2.30 5.90 10.13
CA GLU A 23 1.73 5.08 11.20
C GLU A 23 2.75 4.10 11.80
N TYR A 24 3.61 3.50 10.96
CA TYR A 24 4.70 2.68 11.44
C TYR A 24 5.72 3.51 12.20
N PHE A 25 6.13 4.65 11.65
CA PHE A 25 7.08 5.55 12.30
C PHE A 25 6.58 6.02 13.67
N PHE A 26 5.31 6.40 13.78
CA PHE A 26 4.72 6.78 15.06
C PHE A 26 4.77 5.65 16.11
N LYS A 27 4.61 4.39 15.69
CA LYS A 27 4.57 3.23 16.60
C LYS A 27 5.96 2.70 16.98
N LEU A 28 6.91 2.77 16.07
CA LEU A 28 8.20 2.07 16.18
C LEU A 28 9.40 3.03 16.20
N GLY A 29 9.18 4.33 15.96
CA GLY A 29 10.22 5.36 15.89
C GLY A 29 11.25 5.08 14.81
N ASP A 30 12.50 5.44 15.09
CA ASP A 30 13.63 5.37 14.15
C ASP A 30 14.00 3.93 13.73
N VAL A 31 13.43 2.91 14.39
CA VAL A 31 13.59 1.51 13.97
C VAL A 31 13.05 1.30 12.55
N VAL A 32 12.04 2.07 12.13
CA VAL A 32 11.43 1.97 10.80
C VAL A 32 12.39 2.37 9.68
N GLU A 33 13.32 3.29 9.93
CA GLU A 33 14.29 3.74 8.92
C GLU A 33 15.16 2.59 8.42
N ARG A 34 15.44 1.61 9.29
CA ARG A 34 16.23 0.41 8.95
C ARG A 34 15.49 -0.55 8.01
N TYR A 35 14.19 -0.37 7.81
CA TYR A 35 13.33 -1.23 7.00
C TYR A 35 12.75 -0.54 5.76
N LEU A 36 13.10 0.73 5.52
CA LEU A 36 12.60 1.48 4.35
C LEU A 36 12.95 0.81 3.02
N ASP A 37 14.16 0.25 2.92
CA ASP A 37 14.62 -0.43 1.70
C ASP A 37 13.79 -1.68 1.39
N TYR A 38 13.37 -2.43 2.42
CA TYR A 38 12.50 -3.59 2.28
C TYR A 38 11.08 -3.24 1.87
N ASN A 39 10.72 -1.96 1.90
CA ASN A 39 9.40 -1.41 1.67
C ASN A 39 9.27 -0.76 0.29
N ALA A 40 10.39 -0.66 -0.45
CA ALA A 40 10.39 -0.27 -1.85
C ALA A 40 9.68 -1.33 -2.72
N LEU A 41 8.85 -0.86 -3.65
CA LEU A 41 8.28 -1.68 -4.71
C LEU A 41 9.26 -1.64 -5.88
N THR A 42 10.19 -2.59 -5.89
CA THR A 42 11.27 -2.67 -6.89
C THR A 42 10.79 -3.24 -8.21
N ASP A 43 9.71 -4.02 -8.19
CA ASP A 43 9.05 -4.59 -9.36
C ASP A 43 7.69 -3.90 -9.59
N PRO A 44 7.10 -4.01 -10.79
CA PRO A 44 5.73 -3.55 -11.03
C PRO A 44 4.72 -4.32 -10.16
N HIS A 45 3.75 -3.62 -9.58
CA HIS A 45 2.68 -4.24 -8.80
C HIS A 45 1.31 -3.91 -9.40
N ILE A 46 0.39 -4.86 -9.31
CA ILE A 46 -1.04 -4.57 -9.46
C ILE A 46 -1.51 -4.00 -8.12
N VAL A 47 -2.25 -2.89 -8.18
CA VAL A 47 -2.78 -2.21 -7.00
C VAL A 47 -4.30 -2.26 -7.01
N ILE A 48 -4.87 -2.54 -5.85
CA ILE A 48 -6.31 -2.42 -5.61
C ILE A 48 -6.51 -1.26 -4.63
N LEU A 49 -7.36 -0.31 -5.01
CA LEU A 49 -7.83 0.77 -4.17
C LEU A 49 -9.28 0.53 -3.80
N ALA A 50 -9.63 0.75 -2.53
CA ALA A 50 -11.02 0.90 -2.11
C ALA A 50 -11.34 2.39 -1.95
N LEU A 51 -12.42 2.84 -2.58
CA LEU A 51 -12.88 4.21 -2.51
C LEU A 51 -14.26 4.30 -1.81
N ASN A 52 -14.43 5.36 -1.03
CA ASN A 52 -15.71 5.79 -0.48
C ASN A 52 -16.05 7.18 -0.99
N TRP A 53 -17.15 7.31 -1.72
CA TRP A 53 -17.53 8.54 -2.43
C TRP A 53 -16.38 9.14 -3.27
N GLY A 54 -15.70 8.30 -4.05
CA GLY A 54 -14.55 8.69 -4.89
C GLY A 54 -13.24 8.96 -4.15
N LYS A 55 -13.23 8.93 -2.80
CA LYS A 55 -12.02 9.17 -2.00
C LYS A 55 -11.34 7.84 -1.62
N PRO A 56 -10.00 7.73 -1.73
CA PRO A 56 -9.28 6.52 -1.34
C PRO A 56 -9.31 6.32 0.18
N ILE A 57 -9.75 5.14 0.61
CA ILE A 57 -9.86 4.76 2.03
C ILE A 57 -9.02 3.53 2.40
N ALA A 58 -8.65 2.72 1.42
CA ALA A 58 -7.78 1.56 1.62
C ALA A 58 -7.03 1.19 0.33
N CYS A 59 -5.92 0.47 0.49
CA CYS A 59 -5.16 -0.10 -0.61
C CYS A 59 -4.52 -1.43 -0.26
N ALA A 60 -4.17 -2.18 -1.31
CA ALA A 60 -3.20 -3.27 -1.27
C ALA A 60 -2.47 -3.31 -2.62
N SER A 61 -1.20 -3.73 -2.61
CA SER A 61 -0.46 -4.07 -3.82
C SER A 61 -0.12 -5.55 -3.84
N PHE A 62 -0.06 -6.15 -5.02
CA PHE A 62 0.39 -7.52 -5.17
C PHE A 62 1.16 -7.73 -6.46
N ARG A 63 2.06 -8.72 -6.45
CA ARG A 63 2.78 -9.20 -7.63
C ARG A 63 2.79 -10.72 -7.65
N LEU A 64 2.88 -11.30 -8.83
CA LEU A 64 3.09 -12.74 -8.98
C LEU A 64 4.53 -13.08 -8.60
N ILE A 65 4.69 -14.07 -7.73
CA ILE A 65 6.00 -14.70 -7.47
C ILE A 65 6.19 -15.85 -8.47
N ASP A 66 5.15 -16.65 -8.65
CA ASP A 66 5.09 -17.75 -9.62
C ASP A 66 3.64 -17.97 -10.07
N LYS A 67 3.37 -19.09 -10.76
CA LYS A 67 2.04 -19.40 -11.32
C LYS A 67 0.93 -19.57 -10.27
N ASP A 68 1.27 -19.98 -9.06
CA ASP A 68 0.32 -20.34 -8.01
C ASP A 68 0.47 -19.45 -6.75
N THR A 69 1.45 -18.54 -6.75
CA THR A 69 1.82 -17.72 -5.59
C THR A 69 1.86 -16.23 -5.92
N ILE A 70 1.22 -15.43 -5.07
CA ILE A 70 1.35 -13.96 -5.08
C ILE A 70 1.99 -13.45 -3.80
N GLU A 71 2.75 -12.38 -3.93
CA GLU A 71 3.20 -11.56 -2.81
C GLU A 71 2.21 -10.41 -2.62
N ILE A 72 1.73 -10.19 -1.40
CA ILE A 72 0.88 -9.04 -1.06
C ILE A 72 1.69 -8.09 -0.19
N ARG A 73 1.71 -6.80 -0.55
CA ARG A 73 2.43 -5.74 0.17
C ARG A 73 1.54 -4.50 0.32
N ARG A 74 1.98 -3.58 1.19
CA ARG A 74 1.38 -2.25 1.38
C ARG A 74 -0.15 -2.28 1.60
N VAL A 75 -0.60 -3.22 2.42
CA VAL A 75 -2.01 -3.33 2.81
C VAL A 75 -2.30 -2.28 3.88
N TYR A 76 -3.24 -1.38 3.62
CA TYR A 76 -3.58 -0.30 4.53
C TYR A 76 -5.05 0.07 4.42
N VAL A 77 -5.66 0.34 5.58
CA VAL A 77 -6.98 0.96 5.71
C VAL A 77 -6.82 2.18 6.61
N LYS A 78 -7.37 3.32 6.19
CA LYS A 78 -7.38 4.53 7.01
C LYS A 78 -8.09 4.23 8.34
N LYS A 79 -7.49 4.62 9.47
CA LYS A 79 -8.00 4.35 10.84
C LYS A 79 -9.48 4.66 11.08
N ARG A 80 -10.07 5.60 10.33
CA ARG A 80 -11.46 6.05 10.48
C ARG A 80 -12.46 5.30 9.59
N TYR A 81 -12.06 4.17 9.01
CA TYR A 81 -12.85 3.35 8.09
C TYR A 81 -12.81 1.88 8.47
#